data_AF-N9V6D2-F1
#
_entry.id   AF-N9V6D2-F1
#
_cell.length_a   1.000
_cell.length_b   1.000
_cell.length_c   1.000
_cell.angle_alpha   90.00
_cell.angle_beta   90.00
_cell.angle_gamma   90.00
#
_symmetry.space_group_name_H-M   'P 1'
#
loop_
_entity.id
_entity.type
_entity.pdbx_description
1 polymer ?
#
loop_
_entity_poly.entity_id
_entity_poly.type
_entity_poly.pdbx_seq_one_letter_code
_entity_poly.pdbx_strand_id
1 'polypeptide(L)'
;MKKTMRIVFSCMLILSLFGCNSSTKNVKIDYGSSAIYTEEDMDTAIDQIKETFKSLEGCELHSLSYSSDDVCLDQENIVWMNDLEHANDDKQVFTQCIMFNSSFRSPKKGGGAWEPNEEYTWSWWLARSEGGEWKLMTYGY
;
A
#
# COMPACT_ATOMS: atom_id res chain seq x y z
N MET A 1 30.58 -40.06 11.54
CA MET A 1 30.38 -39.55 12.90
C MET A 1 29.71 -38.18 12.82
N LYS A 2 28.44 -38.09 13.21
CA LYS A 2 27.63 -36.87 13.18
C LYS A 2 28.04 -35.98 14.36
N LYS A 3 28.46 -34.73 14.10
CA LYS A 3 28.63 -33.72 15.15
C LYS A 3 27.45 -32.75 15.07
N THR A 4 26.44 -32.99 15.91
CA THR A 4 25.29 -32.11 16.06
C THR A 4 25.69 -30.85 16.83
N MET A 5 25.79 -29.72 16.13
CA MET A 5 25.94 -28.40 16.74
C MET A 5 24.55 -27.89 17.13
N ARG A 6 24.25 -27.86 18.43
CA ARG A 6 23.02 -27.27 18.96
C ARG A 6 23.18 -25.75 18.95
N ILE A 7 22.44 -25.07 18.08
CA ILE A 7 22.30 -23.60 18.10
C ILE A 7 21.08 -23.30 18.97
N VAL A 8 21.31 -22.71 20.14
CA VAL A 8 20.26 -22.10 20.96
C VAL A 8 20.18 -20.63 20.53
N PHE A 9 19.22 -20.31 19.67
CA PHE A 9 18.96 -18.93 19.26
C PHE A 9 17.95 -18.33 20.25
N SER A 10 18.50 -17.69 21.29
CA SER A 10 17.70 -17.02 22.33
C SER A 10 17.15 -15.70 21.79
N CYS A 11 15.99 -15.73 21.14
CA CYS A 11 15.22 -14.54 20.78
C CYS A 11 14.56 -13.96 22.04
N MET A 12 15.32 -13.19 22.84
CA MET A 12 14.69 -12.21 23.74
C MET A 12 14.32 -10.98 22.92
N LEU A 13 13.12 -11.02 22.34
CA LEU A 13 12.41 -9.85 21.84
C LEU A 13 11.98 -9.02 23.05
N ILE A 14 12.81 -8.05 23.43
CA ILE A 14 12.40 -6.95 24.30
C ILE A 14 11.59 -6.01 23.40
N LEU A 15 10.28 -6.22 23.35
CA LEU A 15 9.31 -5.28 22.78
C LEU A 15 9.21 -4.07 23.71
N SER A 16 10.10 -3.10 23.53
CA SER A 16 9.92 -1.75 24.05
C SER A 16 8.82 -1.06 23.24
N LEU A 17 7.60 -1.17 23.75
CA LEU A 17 6.40 -0.47 23.28
C LEU A 17 6.55 1.04 23.46
N PHE A 18 6.94 1.73 22.39
CA PHE A 18 6.46 3.06 22.06
C PHE A 18 6.23 3.12 20.54
N GLY A 19 5.24 2.36 20.07
CA GLY A 19 4.80 2.43 18.69
C GLY A 19 4.22 3.82 18.43
N CYS A 20 4.95 4.65 17.69
CA CYS A 20 4.40 5.85 17.12
C CYS A 20 3.58 5.41 15.90
N ASN A 21 2.32 5.05 16.10
CA ASN A 21 1.42 4.65 15.01
C ASN A 21 1.35 5.76 13.96
N SER A 22 1.25 5.38 12.68
CA SER A 22 1.08 6.34 11.59
C SER A 22 -0.29 7.02 11.67
N SER A 23 -0.38 8.25 11.15
CA SER A 23 -1.60 9.06 11.22
C SER A 23 -2.35 9.07 9.89
N THR A 24 -3.64 8.74 9.95
CA THR A 24 -4.58 8.77 8.80
C THR A 24 -5.86 9.57 9.12
N LYS A 25 -5.84 10.42 10.16
CA LYS A 25 -7.06 11.04 10.72
C LYS A 25 -7.64 12.20 9.90
N ASN A 26 -6.84 12.87 9.07
CA ASN A 26 -7.25 14.06 8.29
C ASN A 26 -6.73 13.97 6.84
N VAL A 27 -6.84 12.80 6.22
CA VAL A 27 -6.38 12.60 4.84
C VAL A 27 -7.32 13.33 3.89
N LYS A 28 -6.78 14.24 3.08
CA LYS A 28 -7.51 14.84 1.97
C LYS A 28 -7.68 13.81 0.85
N ILE A 29 -8.92 13.52 0.49
CA ILE A 29 -9.22 12.64 -0.64
C ILE A 29 -9.62 13.50 -1.83
N ASP A 30 -8.97 13.26 -2.97
CA ASP A 30 -9.37 13.77 -4.28
C ASP A 30 -9.81 12.57 -5.13
N TYR A 31 -11.12 12.43 -5.30
CA TYR A 31 -11.72 11.36 -6.11
C TYR A 31 -11.56 11.62 -7.62
N GLY A 32 -11.12 12.83 -8.01
CA GLY A 32 -11.02 13.22 -9.41
C GLY A 32 -12.36 13.15 -10.13
N SER A 33 -12.33 12.69 -11.38
CA SER A 33 -13.53 12.38 -12.16
C SER A 33 -13.38 10.99 -12.73
N SER A 34 -14.37 10.14 -12.49
CA SER A 34 -14.41 8.78 -13.00
C SER A 34 -15.79 8.44 -13.54
N ALA A 35 -15.81 7.78 -14.70
CA ALA A 35 -16.99 7.16 -15.29
C ALA A 35 -17.08 5.66 -14.98
N ILE A 36 -16.01 5.06 -14.42
CA ILE A 36 -15.90 3.60 -14.20
C ILE A 36 -15.92 3.20 -12.72
N TYR A 37 -15.60 4.14 -11.81
CA TYR A 37 -15.64 3.91 -10.38
C TYR A 37 -16.59 4.89 -9.69
N THR A 38 -17.44 4.35 -8.84
CA THR A 38 -18.23 5.15 -7.91
C THR A 38 -17.35 5.63 -6.75
N GLU A 39 -17.79 6.65 -6.01
CA GLU A 39 -17.08 7.05 -4.77
C GLU A 39 -17.00 5.88 -3.77
N GLU A 40 -18.01 5.01 -3.71
CA GLU A 40 -17.99 3.81 -2.85
C GLU A 40 -16.93 2.79 -3.30
N ASP A 41 -16.77 2.58 -4.62
CA ASP A 41 -15.67 1.76 -5.15
C ASP A 41 -14.31 2.33 -4.74
N MET A 42 -14.15 3.65 -4.81
CA MET A 42 -12.91 4.32 -4.45
C MET A 42 -12.66 4.28 -2.94
N ASP A 43 -13.69 4.46 -2.12
CA ASP A 43 -13.58 4.44 -0.65
C ASP A 43 -13.08 3.08 -0.17
N THR A 44 -13.60 1.98 -0.72
CA THR A 44 -13.12 0.64 -0.36
C THR A 44 -11.66 0.41 -0.75
N ALA A 45 -11.18 0.97 -1.87
CA ALA A 45 -9.76 0.94 -2.24
C ALA A 45 -8.90 1.81 -1.31
N ILE A 46 -9.39 3.01 -0.98
CA ILE A 46 -8.75 3.95 -0.06
C ILE A 46 -8.60 3.35 1.34
N ASP A 47 -9.58 2.57 1.80
CA ASP A 47 -9.53 1.90 3.09
C ASP A 47 -8.41 0.84 3.13
N GLN A 48 -8.19 0.09 2.05
CA GLN A 48 -7.05 -0.84 1.94
C GLN A 48 -5.70 -0.10 1.97
N ILE A 49 -5.61 1.06 1.30
CA ILE A 49 -4.43 1.93 1.36
C ILE A 49 -4.20 2.41 2.80
N LYS A 50 -5.22 2.97 3.46
CA LYS A 50 -5.12 3.48 4.83
C LYS A 50 -4.76 2.38 5.81
N GLU A 51 -5.28 1.17 5.65
CA GLU A 51 -4.95 0.04 6.51
C GLU A 51 -3.48 -0.35 6.34
N THR A 52 -3.00 -0.44 5.09
CA THR A 52 -1.57 -0.72 4.83
C THR A 52 -0.68 0.40 5.33
N PHE A 53 -1.09 1.66 5.16
CA PHE A 53 -0.34 2.84 5.60
C PHE A 53 -0.12 2.86 7.12
N LYS A 54 -0.98 2.22 7.93
CA LYS A 54 -0.78 2.08 9.39
C LYS A 54 0.54 1.40 9.75
N SER A 55 1.08 0.58 8.86
CA SER A 55 2.37 -0.09 9.04
C SER A 55 3.59 0.83 8.83
N LEU A 56 3.40 1.99 8.21
CA LEU A 56 4.47 2.98 7.98
C LEU A 56 4.69 3.82 9.24
N GLU A 57 5.32 3.22 10.24
CA GLU A 57 5.47 3.80 11.58
C GLU A 57 6.01 5.24 11.55
N GLY A 58 5.35 6.12 12.30
CA GLY A 58 5.69 7.53 12.42
C GLY A 58 5.42 8.38 11.17
N CYS A 59 4.94 7.81 10.06
CA CYS A 59 4.51 8.58 8.91
C CYS A 59 3.12 9.23 9.12
N GLU A 60 2.87 10.31 8.40
CA GLU A 60 1.61 11.04 8.42
C GLU A 60 1.07 11.19 6.99
N LEU A 61 -0.03 10.50 6.68
CA LEU A 61 -0.67 10.56 5.37
C LEU A 61 -1.45 11.88 5.24
N HIS A 62 -1.10 12.69 4.26
CA HIS A 62 -1.74 13.99 4.02
C HIS A 62 -2.85 13.90 2.97
N SER A 63 -2.60 13.22 1.86
CA SER A 63 -3.58 13.13 0.79
C SER A 63 -3.51 11.83 0.00
N LEU A 64 -4.64 11.47 -0.59
CA LEU A 64 -4.78 10.50 -1.67
C LEU A 64 -5.53 11.16 -2.83
N SER A 65 -5.05 10.98 -4.05
CA SER A 65 -5.65 11.50 -5.27
C SER A 65 -5.78 10.37 -6.26
N TYR A 66 -6.99 10.13 -6.74
CA TYR A 66 -7.23 9.24 -7.87
C TYR A 66 -6.43 9.71 -9.08
N SER A 67 -5.87 8.79 -9.87
CA SER A 67 -5.07 9.12 -11.05
C SER A 67 -5.95 9.54 -12.23
N SER A 68 -6.56 8.58 -12.92
CA SER A 68 -7.56 8.78 -13.99
C SER A 68 -8.12 7.44 -14.48
N ASP A 69 -9.27 7.51 -15.15
CA ASP A 69 -9.85 6.36 -15.87
C ASP A 69 -8.91 5.84 -16.95
N ASP A 70 -8.24 6.72 -17.70
CA ASP A 70 -7.32 6.33 -18.78
C ASP A 70 -6.20 5.42 -18.27
N VAL A 71 -5.64 5.73 -17.10
CA VAL A 71 -4.61 4.89 -16.46
C VAL A 71 -5.21 3.56 -16.01
N CYS A 72 -6.41 3.58 -15.45
CA CYS A 72 -7.05 2.40 -14.86
C CYS A 72 -7.67 1.44 -15.90
N LEU A 73 -8.02 1.96 -17.09
CA LEU A 73 -8.54 1.21 -18.23
C LEU A 73 -7.43 0.72 -19.17
N ASP A 74 -6.20 1.19 -18.99
CA ASP A 74 -5.09 0.72 -19.79
C ASP A 74 -4.90 -0.78 -19.58
N GLN A 75 -5.06 -1.53 -20.68
CA GLN A 75 -4.93 -2.98 -20.67
C GLN A 75 -3.53 -3.41 -20.25
N GLU A 76 -2.49 -2.62 -20.53
CA GLU A 76 -1.12 -2.91 -20.11
C GLU A 76 -1.00 -2.89 -18.57
N ASN A 77 -1.70 -1.97 -17.89
CA ASN A 77 -1.72 -1.92 -16.43
C ASN A 77 -2.48 -3.11 -15.83
N ILE A 78 -3.60 -3.53 -16.43
CA ILE A 78 -4.33 -4.72 -15.98
C ILE A 78 -3.47 -5.99 -16.19
N VAL A 79 -2.79 -6.11 -17.33
CA VAL A 79 -1.85 -7.21 -17.58
C VAL A 79 -0.73 -7.20 -16.55
N TRP A 80 -0.14 -6.04 -16.29
CA TRP A 80 0.92 -5.90 -15.29
C TRP A 80 0.46 -6.31 -13.88
N MET A 81 -0.75 -5.93 -13.45
CA MET A 81 -1.32 -6.39 -12.17
C MET A 81 -1.42 -7.92 -12.10
N ASN A 82 -1.82 -8.57 -13.19
CA ASN A 82 -1.91 -10.03 -13.25
C ASN A 82 -0.51 -10.70 -13.29
N ASP A 83 0.48 -10.08 -13.93
CA ASP A 83 1.86 -10.57 -13.92
C ASP A 83 2.45 -10.51 -12.50
N LEU A 84 2.18 -9.43 -11.76
CA LEU A 84 2.56 -9.30 -10.34
C LEU A 84 1.90 -10.38 -9.48
N GLU A 85 0.62 -10.65 -9.72
CA GLU A 85 -0.11 -11.68 -8.99
C GLU A 85 0.45 -13.08 -9.25
N HIS A 86 0.74 -13.38 -10.51
CA HIS A 86 1.32 -14.65 -10.91
C HIS A 86 2.72 -14.84 -10.32
N ALA A 87 3.53 -13.77 -10.24
CA ALA A 87 4.85 -13.81 -9.62
C ALA A 87 4.81 -14.08 -8.10
N ASN A 88 3.66 -13.83 -7.45
CA ASN A 88 3.41 -14.16 -6.05
C ASN A 88 2.84 -15.58 -5.85
N ASP A 89 2.91 -16.45 -6.87
CA ASP A 89 2.35 -17.81 -6.90
C ASP A 89 0.83 -17.88 -6.65
N ASP A 90 0.12 -16.76 -6.83
CA ASP A 90 -1.34 -16.69 -6.75
C ASP A 90 -1.97 -16.87 -8.15
N LYS A 91 -3.27 -17.20 -8.18
CA LYS A 91 -4.04 -17.53 -9.38
C LYS A 91 -5.26 -16.64 -9.57
N GLN A 92 -5.43 -15.63 -8.73
CA GLN A 92 -6.48 -14.65 -8.95
C GLN A 92 -6.24 -13.95 -10.28
N VAL A 93 -7.33 -13.74 -11.04
CA VAL A 93 -7.29 -12.97 -12.29
C VAL A 93 -8.01 -11.66 -12.03
N PHE A 94 -7.30 -10.55 -12.24
CA PHE A 94 -7.85 -9.21 -12.10
C PHE A 94 -8.43 -8.73 -13.40
N THR A 95 -9.62 -8.11 -13.32
CA THR A 95 -10.31 -7.47 -14.44
C THR A 95 -10.31 -5.95 -14.33
N GLN A 96 -9.94 -5.42 -13.16
CA GLN A 96 -9.95 -4.00 -12.85
C GLN A 96 -8.69 -3.65 -12.05
N CYS A 97 -8.14 -2.46 -12.31
CA CYS A 97 -7.09 -1.87 -11.49
C CYS A 97 -7.42 -0.40 -11.17
N ILE A 98 -6.98 0.06 -10.00
CA ILE A 98 -7.18 1.44 -9.54
C ILE A 98 -5.88 1.96 -8.95
N MET A 99 -5.57 3.22 -9.26
CA MET A 99 -4.34 3.87 -8.81
C MET A 99 -4.63 5.17 -8.08
N PHE A 100 -3.99 5.35 -6.93
CA PHE A 100 -3.96 6.60 -6.19
C PHE A 100 -2.53 7.12 -6.04
N ASN A 101 -2.35 8.42 -6.20
CA ASN A 101 -1.16 9.12 -5.75
C ASN A 101 -1.36 9.59 -4.31
N SER A 102 -0.29 9.57 -3.52
CA SER A 102 -0.29 10.04 -2.14
C SER A 102 0.73 11.13 -1.92
N SER A 103 0.49 11.96 -0.91
CA SER A 103 1.51 12.76 -0.23
C SER A 103 1.48 12.40 1.24
N PHE A 104 2.65 12.18 1.80
CA PHE A 104 2.80 11.91 3.22
C PHE A 104 4.16 12.38 3.74
N ARG A 105 4.21 12.64 5.04
CA ARG A 105 5.46 12.99 5.72
C ARG A 105 6.02 11.81 6.48
N SER A 106 7.33 11.64 6.42
CA SER A 106 8.05 10.65 7.20
C SER A 106 8.17 11.04 8.70
N PRO A 107 8.67 10.15 9.57
CA PRO A 107 8.85 10.45 10.97
C PRO A 107 9.75 11.67 11.18
N LYS A 108 9.41 12.51 12.16
CA LYS A 108 10.17 13.75 12.47
C LYS A 108 11.66 13.54 12.73
N LYS A 109 12.02 12.36 13.25
CA LYS A 109 13.41 11.98 13.56
C LYS A 109 14.01 11.02 12.53
N GLY A 110 13.26 10.70 11.47
CA GLY A 110 13.60 9.65 10.51
C GLY A 110 13.66 8.28 11.16
N GLY A 111 14.42 7.37 10.56
CA GLY A 111 14.69 6.03 11.08
C GLY A 111 14.27 4.93 10.11
N GLY A 112 14.94 3.78 10.20
CA GLY A 112 14.76 2.70 9.23
C GLY A 112 15.13 3.16 7.82
N ALA A 113 14.16 3.15 6.91
CA ALA A 113 14.31 3.60 5.52
C ALA A 113 13.96 5.09 5.31
N TRP A 114 13.63 5.83 6.37
CA TRP A 114 13.10 7.19 6.26
C TRP A 114 14.13 8.29 6.55
N GLU A 115 14.23 9.24 5.62
CA GLU A 115 14.83 10.54 5.90
C GLU A 115 13.95 11.32 6.89
N PRO A 116 14.53 12.12 7.79
CA PRO A 116 13.78 12.79 8.86
C PRO A 116 12.91 13.93 8.33
N ASN A 117 11.61 13.88 8.65
CA ASN A 117 10.64 14.96 8.38
C ASN A 117 10.56 15.37 6.89
N GLU A 118 10.76 14.40 6.00
CA GLU A 118 10.75 14.60 4.55
C GLU A 118 9.34 14.31 3.98
N GLU A 119 9.00 15.02 2.92
CA GLU A 119 7.73 14.84 2.21
C GLU A 119 7.93 13.86 1.05
N TYR A 120 7.12 12.81 1.00
CA TYR A 120 7.17 11.77 -0.02
C TYR A 120 5.89 11.76 -0.84
N THR A 121 6.05 11.39 -2.11
CA THR A 121 4.94 11.09 -3.02
C THR A 121 5.03 9.67 -3.52
N TRP A 122 4.03 8.85 -3.22
CA TRP A 122 3.96 7.46 -3.68
C TRP A 122 2.71 7.19 -4.50
N SER A 123 2.85 6.25 -5.43
CA SER A 123 1.74 5.62 -6.13
C SER A 123 1.28 4.37 -5.37
N TRP A 124 -0.01 4.11 -5.39
CA TRP A 124 -0.66 2.94 -4.79
C TRP A 124 -1.50 2.27 -5.87
N TRP A 125 -1.20 1.00 -6.15
CA TRP A 125 -1.91 0.21 -7.16
C TRP A 125 -2.68 -0.92 -6.50
N LEU A 126 -3.98 -0.95 -6.76
CA LEU A 126 -4.87 -2.00 -6.31
C LEU A 126 -5.52 -2.67 -7.52
N ALA A 127 -5.89 -3.93 -7.37
CA ALA A 127 -6.57 -4.69 -8.40
C ALA A 127 -7.68 -5.54 -7.80
N ARG A 128 -8.71 -5.82 -8.59
CA ARG A 128 -9.78 -6.73 -8.20
C ARG A 128 -10.31 -7.53 -9.39
N SER A 129 -10.87 -8.68 -9.08
CA SER A 129 -11.73 -9.42 -10.00
C SER A 129 -13.11 -8.77 -10.04
N GLU A 130 -13.88 -9.02 -11.09
CA GLU A 130 -15.24 -8.51 -11.24
C GLU A 130 -16.10 -8.83 -10.00
N GLY A 131 -16.62 -7.79 -9.35
CA GLY A 131 -17.42 -7.90 -8.11
C GLY A 131 -16.65 -8.36 -6.87
N GLY A 132 -15.32 -8.46 -6.93
CA GLY A 132 -14.46 -8.84 -5.81
C GLY A 132 -13.99 -7.64 -4.96
N GLU A 133 -13.23 -7.93 -3.91
CA GLU A 133 -12.60 -6.91 -3.07
C GLU A 133 -11.29 -6.39 -3.68
N TRP A 134 -10.93 -5.15 -3.37
CA TRP A 134 -9.64 -4.58 -3.76
C TRP A 134 -8.49 -5.25 -3.02
N LYS A 135 -7.51 -5.76 -3.78
CA LYS A 135 -6.23 -6.23 -3.28
C LYS A 135 -5.18 -5.15 -3.54
N LEU A 136 -4.44 -4.74 -2.51
CA LEU A 136 -3.27 -3.89 -2.70
C LEU A 136 -2.15 -4.69 -3.37
N MET A 137 -1.75 -4.27 -4.56
CA MET A 137 -0.79 -4.99 -5.40
C MET A 137 0.63 -4.48 -5.20
N THR A 138 0.80 -3.15 -5.22
CA THR A 138 2.11 -2.52 -5.02
C THR A 138 1.94 -1.06 -4.62
N TYR A 139 2.98 -0.50 -4.00
CA TYR A 139 3.07 0.91 -3.66
C TYR A 139 4.52 1.37 -3.58
N GLY A 140 4.76 2.64 -3.87
CA GLY A 140 6.10 3.22 -3.83
C GLY A 140 6.29 4.37 -4.82
N TYR A 141 7.56 4.73 -5.02
CA TYR A 141 7.98 5.71 -6.02
C TYR A 141 8.16 5.07 -7.39
#